data_AF-A0A2N5STB1-F1
#
_entry.id   AF-A0A2N5STB1-F1
#
_cell.length_a   1.000
_cell.length_b   1.000
_cell.length_c   1.000
_cell.angle_alpha   90.00
_cell.angle_beta   90.00
_cell.angle_gamma   90.00
#
_symmetry.space_group_name_H-M   'P 1'
#
loop_
_entity.id
_entity.type
_entity.pdbx_description
1 polymer ?
#
loop_
_entity_poly.entity_id
_entity_poly.type
_entity_poly.pdbx_seq_one_letter_code
_entity_poly.pdbx_strand_id
1 'polypeptide(L)'
;MTTAQKRPLGLKGRKQLQQQQQNEDREKKKARLTEGDSSFSTVALPSSSTNPNEQTNDGLTLEDLVQLKSQADELIDNPSDVDEDDDQLVNLLRGICHEAMRQIEIAEKQENGTQHEASTLPHQMLAWASLELGLFLTLHQKPDRFAQEDEPNSLEAWLSIASKVLDNLPSQSASEDSNSSIPTDLQLLPRAIALLKAGKPLETTQILTEFDCPTWTREQSVYLLRTIDRIILLKSEVVSQDPTPVFKILIKLLEAILSKNDLEGSDAKAFQRLLDQRLGDCHLAHGSLLAEKLEEKYYPEQDEEQSTEAEDEFAIDIQDPNYILSLDNLKQADTIFSKLLEDVDETSDSKDEIKTKLDETLLTIGNLLPPGPEREELYLRAGLGCDDENKNGNDQQLES
;
A
#
# COMPACT_ATOMS: atom_id res chain seq x y z
N MET A 1 11.24 -7.14 45.18
CA MET A 1 10.69 -8.19 44.32
C MET A 1 9.93 -7.47 43.25
N THR A 2 10.41 -7.49 42.01
CA THR A 2 9.71 -6.90 40.86
C THR A 2 8.61 -7.88 40.46
N THR A 3 7.37 -7.40 40.45
CA THR A 3 6.23 -8.14 39.91
C THR A 3 6.42 -8.24 38.40
N ALA A 4 6.60 -9.45 37.88
CA ALA A 4 6.66 -9.67 36.44
C ALA A 4 5.36 -9.17 35.80
N GLN A 5 5.46 -8.26 34.83
CA GLN A 5 4.29 -7.77 34.10
C GLN A 5 3.65 -8.93 33.33
N LYS A 6 2.32 -9.10 33.45
CA LYS A 6 1.59 -10.11 32.67
C LYS A 6 1.83 -9.90 31.18
N ARG A 7 2.00 -11.00 30.43
CA ARG A 7 2.09 -10.96 28.97
C ARG A 7 0.82 -10.28 28.42
N PRO A 8 0.93 -9.20 27.63
CA PRO A 8 -0.22 -8.65 26.91
C PRO A 8 -0.90 -9.74 26.08
N LEU A 9 -2.20 -9.60 25.81
CA LEU A 9 -2.95 -10.52 24.95
C LEU A 9 -2.17 -10.81 23.66
N GLY A 10 -2.18 -12.08 23.23
CA GLY A 10 -1.55 -12.53 21.98
C GLY A 10 -2.01 -11.74 20.75
N LEU A 11 -1.30 -11.86 19.62
CA LEU A 11 -1.64 -11.14 18.38
C LEU A 11 -3.09 -11.43 17.93
N LYS A 12 -3.60 -12.64 18.22
CA LYS A 12 -5.01 -13.02 18.02
C LYS A 12 -5.99 -12.22 18.89
N GLY A 13 -5.70 -12.02 20.18
CA GLY A 13 -6.51 -11.20 21.08
C GLY A 13 -6.46 -9.70 20.74
N ARG A 14 -5.30 -9.22 20.25
CA ARG A 14 -5.13 -7.85 19.76
C ARG A 14 -5.94 -7.59 18.48
N LYS A 15 -5.95 -8.52 17.53
CA LYS A 15 -6.79 -8.43 16.30
C LYS A 15 -8.29 -8.41 16.62
N GLN A 16 -8.77 -9.15 17.63
CA GLN A 16 -10.17 -9.08 18.05
C GLN A 16 -10.55 -7.70 18.64
N LEU A 17 -9.68 -7.12 19.47
CA LEU A 17 -9.88 -5.77 20.03
C LEU A 17 -9.83 -4.68 18.95
N GLN A 18 -8.91 -4.80 17.98
CA GLN A 18 -8.79 -3.86 16.86
C GLN A 18 -9.94 -4.01 15.86
N GLN A 19 -10.44 -5.23 15.60
CA GLN A 19 -11.66 -5.46 14.81
C GLN A 19 -12.92 -4.95 15.52
N GLN A 20 -13.02 -5.05 16.85
CA GLN A 20 -14.15 -4.47 17.59
C GLN A 20 -14.16 -2.94 17.51
N GLN A 21 -13.01 -2.27 17.65
CA GLN A 21 -12.92 -0.81 17.46
C GLN A 21 -13.23 -0.38 16.02
N GLN A 22 -12.72 -1.09 15.01
CA GLN A 22 -13.02 -0.79 13.61
C GLN A 22 -14.50 -1.04 13.23
N ASN A 23 -15.14 -2.07 13.81
CA ASN A 23 -16.57 -2.33 13.57
C ASN A 23 -17.47 -1.32 14.29
N GLU A 24 -17.13 -0.88 15.51
CA GLU A 24 -17.92 0.13 16.23
C GLU A 24 -17.88 1.51 15.55
N ASP A 25 -16.74 1.91 14.98
CA ASP A 25 -16.61 3.16 14.22
C ASP A 25 -17.31 3.08 12.85
N ARG A 26 -17.39 1.88 12.26
CA ARG A 26 -18.10 1.63 10.99
C ARG A 26 -19.62 1.58 11.16
N GLU A 27 -20.13 1.11 12.30
CA GLU A 27 -21.58 1.06 12.57
C GLU A 27 -22.15 2.43 12.97
N LYS A 28 -21.40 3.27 13.71
CA LYS A 28 -21.88 4.61 14.12
C LYS A 28 -22.06 5.59 12.94
N LYS A 29 -21.41 5.37 11.79
CA LYS A 29 -21.51 6.23 10.60
C LYS A 29 -22.58 5.81 9.58
N LYS A 30 -23.28 4.68 9.78
CA LYS A 30 -24.32 4.18 8.85
C LYS A 30 -25.72 4.80 9.03
N ALA A 31 -25.92 5.67 10.02
CA ALA A 31 -27.24 6.22 10.32
C ALA A 31 -27.31 7.74 10.06
N ARG A 32 -27.74 8.11 8.83
CA ARG A 32 -28.26 9.43 8.34
C ARG A 32 -27.65 9.72 6.96
N LEU A 33 -28.34 10.04 5.86
CA LEU A 33 -29.71 10.47 5.61
C LEU A 33 -30.02 10.20 4.12
N THR A 34 -31.31 10.21 3.83
CA THR A 34 -32.05 9.92 2.60
C THR A 34 -31.91 10.93 1.45
N GLU A 35 -31.98 10.38 0.24
CA GLU A 35 -32.49 10.85 -1.08
C GLU A 35 -32.78 12.35 -1.35
N GLY A 36 -32.31 12.81 -2.51
CA GLY A 36 -32.82 13.98 -3.22
C GLY A 36 -32.07 14.27 -4.54
N ASP A 37 -32.80 14.15 -5.66
CA ASP A 37 -32.41 14.41 -7.06
C ASP A 37 -31.50 15.64 -7.29
N SER A 38 -30.50 15.51 -8.17
CA SER A 38 -30.20 16.58 -9.14
C SER A 38 -29.40 16.07 -10.35
N SER A 39 -29.96 16.30 -11.53
CA SER A 39 -29.27 16.26 -12.82
C SER A 39 -28.15 17.30 -12.88
N PHE A 40 -26.94 16.94 -13.33
CA PHE A 40 -25.93 17.95 -13.67
C PHE A 40 -25.07 17.60 -14.89
N SER A 41 -24.70 18.69 -15.57
CA SER A 41 -24.03 18.82 -16.85
C SER A 41 -22.53 18.60 -16.74
N THR A 42 -21.97 17.83 -17.67
CA THR A 42 -20.52 17.74 -17.94
C THR A 42 -19.96 19.13 -18.25
N VAL A 43 -18.83 19.49 -17.62
CA VAL A 43 -18.05 20.67 -17.97
C VAL A 43 -17.26 20.34 -19.23
N ALA A 44 -17.81 20.72 -20.39
CA ALA A 44 -17.04 20.77 -21.62
C ALA A 44 -16.06 21.94 -21.54
N LEU A 45 -14.78 21.67 -21.80
CA LEU A 45 -13.78 22.70 -22.10
C LEU A 45 -14.27 23.52 -23.33
N PRO A 46 -14.05 24.85 -23.36
CA PRO A 46 -14.63 25.69 -24.40
C PRO A 46 -14.05 25.36 -25.78
N SER A 47 -14.89 24.76 -26.62
CA SER A 47 -14.62 24.56 -28.05
C SER A 47 -14.66 25.93 -28.76
N SER A 48 -13.52 26.41 -29.25
CA SER A 48 -13.52 27.52 -30.19
C SER A 48 -13.60 26.99 -31.63
N SER A 49 -14.64 27.47 -32.31
CA SER A 49 -14.83 27.52 -33.78
C SER A 49 -15.76 26.46 -34.39
N THR A 50 -16.89 26.98 -34.87
CA THR A 50 -17.87 26.33 -35.72
C THR A 50 -17.42 26.45 -37.18
N ASN A 51 -17.07 25.35 -37.83
CA ASN A 51 -17.11 25.20 -39.28
C ASN A 51 -17.31 23.71 -39.66
N PRO A 52 -18.26 23.34 -40.55
CA PRO A 52 -18.66 21.95 -40.72
C PRO A 52 -17.86 21.19 -41.79
N ASN A 53 -16.63 21.61 -42.12
CA ASN A 53 -15.89 21.03 -43.26
C ASN A 53 -14.37 20.85 -43.06
N GLU A 54 -13.89 20.85 -41.82
CA GLU A 54 -12.55 20.39 -41.50
C GLU A 54 -12.64 18.98 -40.88
N GLN A 55 -11.84 18.03 -41.39
CA GLN A 55 -11.44 16.87 -40.59
C GLN A 55 -10.76 17.44 -39.35
N THR A 56 -11.50 17.62 -38.27
CA THR A 56 -10.95 18.19 -37.06
C THR A 56 -10.03 17.15 -36.42
N ASN A 57 -8.73 17.47 -36.43
CA ASN A 57 -7.76 16.98 -35.45
C ASN A 57 -8.13 17.52 -34.04
N ASP A 58 -9.37 17.28 -33.59
CA ASP A 58 -9.96 17.79 -32.33
C ASP A 58 -9.68 16.88 -31.12
N GLY A 59 -8.68 16.01 -31.25
CA GLY A 59 -8.29 15.08 -30.19
C GLY A 59 -7.08 15.59 -29.42
N LEU A 60 -6.98 15.17 -28.16
CA LEU A 60 -5.74 15.31 -27.41
C LEU A 60 -4.60 14.56 -28.13
N THR A 61 -3.39 15.09 -28.03
CA THR A 61 -2.20 14.46 -28.58
C THR A 61 -1.68 13.35 -27.65
N LEU A 62 -0.74 12.54 -28.13
CA LEU A 62 -0.05 11.56 -27.29
C LEU A 62 0.75 12.23 -26.15
N GLU A 63 1.25 13.45 -26.37
CA GLU A 63 1.93 14.24 -25.33
C GLU A 63 0.96 14.70 -24.24
N ASP A 64 -0.25 15.11 -24.63
CA ASP A 64 -1.30 15.46 -23.68
C ASP A 64 -1.70 14.26 -22.81
N LEU A 65 -1.76 13.04 -23.38
CA LEU A 65 -2.01 11.82 -22.59
C LEU A 65 -0.93 11.59 -21.52
N VAL A 66 0.34 11.86 -21.84
CA VAL A 66 1.43 11.76 -20.87
C VAL A 66 1.27 12.81 -19.76
N GLN A 67 0.90 14.04 -20.10
CA GLN A 67 0.65 15.09 -19.12
C GLN A 67 -0.53 14.77 -18.19
N LEU A 68 -1.63 14.23 -18.75
CA LEU A 68 -2.77 13.79 -17.96
C LEU A 68 -2.40 12.64 -17.02
N LYS A 69 -1.56 11.71 -17.46
CA LYS A 69 -1.00 10.66 -16.58
C LYS A 69 -0.21 11.28 -15.43
N SER A 70 0.68 12.24 -15.70
CA SER A 70 1.46 12.91 -14.64
C SER A 70 0.58 13.61 -13.61
N GLN A 71 -0.52 14.25 -14.03
CA GLN A 71 -1.49 14.86 -13.11
C GLN A 71 -2.22 13.82 -12.26
N ALA A 72 -2.61 12.70 -12.85
CA ALA A 72 -3.23 11.60 -12.12
C ALA A 72 -2.23 10.96 -11.14
N ASP A 73 -0.96 10.81 -11.51
CA ASP A 73 0.09 10.33 -10.63
C ASP A 73 0.26 11.23 -9.39
N GLU A 74 0.21 12.55 -9.56
CA GLU A 74 0.30 13.50 -8.45
C GLU A 74 -0.85 13.34 -7.45
N LEU A 75 -2.08 13.16 -7.94
CA LEU A 75 -3.27 12.90 -7.11
C LEU A 75 -3.20 11.53 -6.42
N ILE A 76 -2.66 10.51 -7.09
CA ILE A 76 -2.48 9.17 -6.51
C ILE A 76 -1.41 9.17 -5.41
N ASP A 77 -0.30 9.90 -5.60
CA ASP A 77 0.79 9.95 -4.63
C ASP A 77 0.50 10.85 -3.43
N ASN A 78 -0.38 11.83 -3.61
CA ASN A 78 -0.75 12.80 -2.59
C ASN A 78 -2.26 12.79 -2.38
N PRO A 79 -2.85 11.68 -1.89
CA PRO A 79 -4.28 11.62 -1.64
C PRO A 79 -4.64 12.66 -0.60
N SER A 80 -5.62 13.48 -0.91
CA SER A 80 -6.22 14.42 0.03
C SER A 80 -7.54 13.81 0.51
N ASP A 81 -7.94 14.07 1.75
CA ASP A 81 -9.28 13.69 2.25
C ASP A 81 -10.39 14.60 1.66
N VAL A 82 -10.15 15.18 0.48
CA VAL A 82 -10.98 16.17 -0.18
C VAL A 82 -11.72 15.48 -1.33
N ASP A 83 -13.04 15.38 -1.18
CA ASP A 83 -13.93 14.72 -2.13
C ASP A 83 -13.78 15.26 -3.58
N GLU A 84 -13.41 16.54 -3.76
CA GLU A 84 -13.16 17.12 -5.10
C GLU A 84 -11.92 16.55 -5.81
N ASP A 85 -10.87 16.21 -5.07
CA ASP A 85 -9.64 15.66 -5.64
C ASP A 85 -9.86 14.19 -6.07
N ASP A 86 -10.68 13.45 -5.32
CA ASP A 86 -11.15 12.11 -5.69
C ASP A 86 -12.01 12.15 -6.96
N ASP A 87 -12.97 13.10 -7.03
CA ASP A 87 -13.77 13.31 -8.24
C ASP A 87 -12.86 13.67 -9.44
N GLN A 88 -11.84 14.50 -9.23
CA GLN A 88 -10.88 14.87 -10.26
C GLN A 88 -10.07 13.66 -10.74
N LEU A 89 -9.53 12.85 -9.82
CA LEU A 89 -8.76 11.66 -10.16
C LEU A 89 -9.58 10.68 -10.99
N VAL A 90 -10.80 10.36 -10.54
CA VAL A 90 -11.66 9.41 -11.23
C VAL A 90 -12.03 9.92 -12.64
N ASN A 91 -12.39 11.20 -12.76
CA ASN A 91 -12.71 11.80 -14.06
C ASN A 91 -11.50 11.83 -15.00
N LEU A 92 -10.31 12.09 -14.46
CA LEU A 92 -9.06 12.09 -15.20
C LEU A 92 -8.72 10.69 -15.73
N LEU A 93 -8.81 9.66 -14.88
CA LEU A 93 -8.59 8.27 -15.28
C LEU A 93 -9.57 7.82 -16.37
N ARG A 94 -10.86 8.16 -16.24
CA ARG A 94 -11.86 7.90 -17.31
C ARG A 94 -11.55 8.64 -18.60
N GLY A 95 -11.15 9.91 -18.50
CA GLY A 95 -10.73 10.72 -19.64
C GLY A 95 -9.57 10.08 -20.40
N ILE A 96 -8.56 9.60 -19.66
CA ILE A 96 -7.41 8.88 -20.23
C ILE A 96 -7.86 7.58 -20.91
N CYS A 97 -8.73 6.79 -20.28
CA CYS A 97 -9.30 5.59 -20.91
C CYS A 97 -10.01 5.90 -22.24
N HIS A 98 -10.91 6.88 -22.26
CA HIS A 98 -11.67 7.25 -23.46
C HIS A 98 -10.77 7.75 -24.59
N GLU A 99 -9.81 8.62 -24.27
CA GLU A 99 -8.91 9.16 -25.29
C GLU A 99 -7.94 8.08 -25.79
N ALA A 100 -7.42 7.22 -24.91
CA ALA A 100 -6.59 6.11 -25.32
C ALA A 100 -7.33 5.15 -26.27
N MET A 101 -8.59 4.80 -25.97
CA MET A 101 -9.44 4.01 -26.87
C MET A 101 -9.65 4.71 -28.22
N ARG A 102 -9.94 6.02 -28.23
CA ARG A 102 -10.08 6.81 -29.46
C ARG A 102 -8.81 6.76 -30.31
N GLN A 103 -7.63 6.89 -29.71
CA GLN A 103 -6.35 6.83 -30.41
C GLN A 103 -6.07 5.44 -31.00
N ILE A 104 -6.39 4.38 -30.26
CA ILE A 104 -6.31 2.99 -30.76
C ILE A 104 -7.20 2.82 -31.99
N GLU A 105 -8.48 3.21 -31.90
CA GLU A 105 -9.42 3.11 -33.02
C GLU A 105 -8.97 3.91 -34.26
N ILE A 106 -8.40 5.10 -34.05
CA ILE A 106 -7.87 5.92 -35.14
C ILE A 106 -6.70 5.18 -35.82
N ALA A 107 -5.78 4.61 -35.04
CA ALA A 107 -4.65 3.85 -35.56
C ALA A 107 -5.10 2.61 -36.34
N GLU A 108 -6.04 1.81 -35.81
CA GLU A 108 -6.59 0.64 -36.49
C GLU A 108 -7.30 0.98 -37.81
N LYS A 109 -7.99 2.13 -37.86
CA LYS A 109 -8.63 2.63 -39.10
C LYS A 109 -7.59 3.08 -40.13
N GLN A 110 -6.41 3.54 -39.71
CA GLN A 110 -5.32 4.00 -40.58
C GLN A 110 -4.42 2.86 -41.09
N GLU A 111 -4.20 1.80 -40.31
CA GLU A 111 -3.43 0.61 -40.73
C GLU A 111 -4.05 -0.09 -41.96
N ASN A 112 -5.36 0.03 -42.16
CA ASN A 112 -6.05 -0.48 -43.36
C ASN A 112 -5.71 0.29 -44.66
N GLY A 113 -4.93 1.38 -44.59
CA GLY A 113 -4.58 2.24 -45.74
C GLY A 113 -3.07 2.48 -45.97
N THR A 114 -2.22 2.33 -44.96
CA THR A 114 -0.77 2.60 -45.05
C THR A 114 -0.02 1.83 -43.96
N GLN A 115 1.16 1.26 -44.28
CA GLN A 115 2.06 0.62 -43.32
C GLN A 115 2.76 1.67 -42.43
N HIS A 116 2.01 2.32 -41.53
CA HIS A 116 2.59 3.14 -40.47
C HIS A 116 2.60 2.32 -39.18
N GLU A 117 3.74 2.26 -38.49
CA GLU A 117 3.86 1.57 -37.21
C GLU A 117 3.01 2.28 -36.15
N ALA A 118 2.06 1.56 -35.55
CA ALA A 118 1.20 2.11 -34.50
C ALA A 118 1.96 2.22 -33.17
N SER A 119 1.83 3.38 -32.51
CA SER A 119 2.38 3.59 -31.16
C SER A 119 1.73 2.63 -30.16
N THR A 120 2.54 2.07 -29.26
CA THR A 120 2.08 1.22 -28.14
C THR A 120 1.59 2.03 -26.94
N LEU A 121 1.89 3.34 -26.89
CA LEU A 121 1.56 4.21 -25.77
C LEU A 121 0.06 4.26 -25.44
N PRO A 122 -0.88 4.38 -26.41
CA PRO A 122 -2.32 4.35 -26.10
C PRO A 122 -2.75 3.08 -25.38
N HIS A 123 -2.25 1.91 -25.80
CA HIS A 123 -2.57 0.64 -25.15
C HIS A 123 -2.04 0.59 -23.72
N GLN A 124 -0.81 1.06 -23.50
CA GLN A 124 -0.22 1.10 -22.15
C GLN A 124 -0.95 2.09 -21.23
N MET A 125 -1.35 3.26 -21.75
CA MET A 125 -2.14 4.25 -21.03
C MET A 125 -3.52 3.72 -20.68
N LEU A 126 -4.19 3.05 -21.62
CA LEU A 126 -5.50 2.43 -21.37
C LEU A 126 -5.40 1.35 -20.29
N ALA A 127 -4.40 0.47 -20.37
CA ALA A 127 -4.18 -0.58 -19.38
C ALA A 127 -3.85 0.01 -17.99
N TRP A 128 -3.01 1.04 -17.93
CA TRP A 128 -2.65 1.73 -16.70
C TRP A 128 -3.86 2.42 -16.07
N ALA A 129 -4.57 3.27 -16.82
CA ALA A 129 -5.72 4.00 -16.29
C ALA A 129 -6.86 3.06 -15.86
N SER A 130 -7.08 1.97 -16.60
CA SER A 130 -8.04 0.93 -16.20
C SER A 130 -7.64 0.24 -14.89
N LEU A 131 -6.34 -0.04 -14.70
CA LEU A 131 -5.84 -0.61 -13.45
C LEU A 131 -6.03 0.37 -12.29
N GLU A 132 -5.59 1.62 -12.46
CA GLU A 132 -5.66 2.64 -11.40
C GLU A 132 -7.11 2.94 -11.02
N LEU A 133 -8.02 3.04 -11.98
CA LEU A 133 -9.45 3.21 -11.72
C LEU A 133 -10.04 2.01 -10.97
N GLY A 134 -9.71 0.79 -11.40
CA GLY A 134 -10.16 -0.42 -10.72
C GLY A 134 -9.65 -0.52 -9.28
N LEU A 135 -8.41 -0.13 -9.03
CA LEU A 135 -7.82 -0.06 -7.70
C LEU A 135 -8.52 0.99 -6.83
N PHE A 136 -8.73 2.20 -7.35
CA PHE A 136 -9.44 3.27 -6.65
C PHE A 136 -10.85 2.82 -6.25
N LEU A 137 -11.64 2.31 -7.20
CA LEU A 137 -13.00 1.84 -6.93
C LEU A 137 -13.05 0.64 -5.98
N THR A 138 -11.98 -0.12 -5.83
CA THR A 138 -11.91 -1.25 -4.90
C THR A 138 -11.54 -0.82 -3.48
N LEU A 139 -10.64 0.16 -3.37
CA LEU A 139 -10.05 0.58 -2.10
C LEU A 139 -10.77 1.76 -1.45
N HIS A 140 -11.49 2.57 -2.22
CA HIS A 140 -12.16 3.76 -1.72
C HIS A 140 -13.29 3.42 -0.73
N GLN A 141 -13.51 4.28 0.28
CA GLN A 141 -14.50 4.01 1.34
C GLN A 141 -15.96 4.09 0.86
N LYS A 142 -16.21 4.86 -0.21
CA LYS A 142 -17.53 5.07 -0.82
C LYS A 142 -17.46 4.79 -2.34
N PRO A 143 -17.23 3.55 -2.77
CA PRO A 143 -17.00 3.26 -4.18
C PRO A 143 -18.25 3.46 -5.04
N ASP A 144 -19.44 3.23 -4.47
CA ASP A 144 -20.74 3.39 -5.15
C ASP A 144 -21.01 4.82 -5.62
N ARG A 145 -20.38 5.84 -5.00
CA ARG A 145 -20.48 7.23 -5.47
C ARG A 145 -19.89 7.39 -6.86
N PHE A 146 -18.84 6.63 -7.15
CA PHE A 146 -18.04 6.79 -8.35
C PHE A 146 -18.42 5.78 -9.43
N ALA A 147 -19.00 4.63 -9.08
CA ALA A 147 -19.34 3.57 -10.02
C ALA A 147 -20.31 4.05 -11.13
N GLN A 148 -20.03 3.67 -12.38
CA GLN A 148 -20.95 3.83 -13.51
C GLN A 148 -21.58 2.49 -13.90
N GLU A 149 -22.79 2.51 -14.46
CA GLU A 149 -23.54 1.28 -14.80
C GLU A 149 -22.81 0.37 -15.80
N ASP A 150 -22.02 0.94 -16.71
CA ASP A 150 -21.29 0.22 -17.75
C ASP A 150 -19.86 -0.21 -17.34
N GLU A 151 -19.46 0.06 -16.09
CA GLU A 151 -18.12 -0.26 -15.60
C GLU A 151 -18.04 -1.63 -14.91
N PRO A 152 -16.87 -2.28 -14.96
CA PRO A 152 -16.61 -3.50 -14.20
C PRO A 152 -16.84 -3.31 -12.70
N ASN A 153 -17.55 -4.27 -12.09
CA ASN A 153 -17.92 -4.24 -10.67
C ASN A 153 -16.91 -4.96 -9.75
N SER A 154 -15.76 -5.40 -10.26
CA SER A 154 -14.75 -6.11 -9.48
C SER A 154 -13.33 -5.82 -9.95
N LEU A 155 -12.38 -5.81 -9.01
CA LEU A 155 -10.95 -5.65 -9.33
C LEU A 155 -10.46 -6.73 -10.30
N GLU A 156 -10.95 -7.97 -10.18
CA GLU A 156 -10.57 -9.06 -11.07
C GLU A 156 -10.97 -8.79 -12.53
N ALA A 157 -12.15 -8.19 -12.74
CA ALA A 157 -12.60 -7.79 -14.06
C ALA A 157 -11.75 -6.64 -14.63
N TRP A 158 -11.43 -5.64 -13.80
CA TRP A 158 -10.51 -4.56 -14.18
C TRP A 158 -9.12 -5.07 -14.55
N LEU A 159 -8.54 -5.98 -13.76
CA LEU A 159 -7.26 -6.64 -14.04
C LEU A 159 -7.30 -7.47 -15.32
N SER A 160 -8.43 -8.13 -15.60
CA SER A 160 -8.66 -8.87 -16.83
C SER A 160 -8.67 -7.96 -18.05
N ILE A 161 -9.31 -6.79 -17.96
CA ILE A 161 -9.31 -5.78 -19.02
C ILE A 161 -7.90 -5.24 -19.25
N ALA A 162 -7.23 -4.76 -18.19
CA ALA A 162 -5.88 -4.20 -18.31
C ALA A 162 -4.89 -5.22 -18.90
N SER A 163 -4.97 -6.49 -18.48
CA SER A 163 -4.18 -7.59 -19.05
C SER A 163 -4.47 -7.80 -20.54
N LYS A 164 -5.75 -7.87 -20.95
CA LYS A 164 -6.13 -8.06 -22.35
C LYS A 164 -5.69 -6.91 -23.25
N VAL A 165 -5.72 -5.68 -22.74
CA VAL A 165 -5.24 -4.51 -23.49
C VAL A 165 -3.74 -4.65 -23.81
N LEU A 166 -2.95 -5.12 -22.84
CA LEU A 166 -1.51 -5.35 -23.03
C LEU A 166 -1.21 -6.57 -23.91
N ASP A 167 -2.04 -7.61 -23.86
CA ASP A 167 -1.88 -8.79 -24.73
C ASP A 167 -2.11 -8.45 -26.22
N ASN A 168 -2.80 -7.35 -26.53
CA ASN A 168 -3.11 -6.89 -27.89
C ASN A 168 -2.19 -5.76 -28.38
N LEU A 169 -1.02 -5.58 -27.78
CA LEU A 169 -0.06 -4.56 -28.22
C LEU A 169 0.32 -4.76 -29.71
N PRO A 170 0.36 -3.68 -30.52
CA PRO A 170 0.80 -3.77 -31.90
C PRO A 170 2.25 -4.25 -31.98
N SER A 171 2.56 -5.05 -32.99
CA SER A 171 3.91 -5.60 -33.18
C SER A 171 4.89 -4.49 -33.58
N GLN A 172 5.85 -4.16 -32.72
CA GLN A 172 6.92 -3.22 -33.06
C GLN A 172 8.01 -3.92 -33.87
N SER A 173 8.46 -3.31 -34.98
CA SER A 173 9.68 -3.76 -35.66
C SER A 173 10.91 -3.30 -34.87
N ALA A 174 11.98 -4.10 -34.90
CA ALA A 174 13.18 -3.89 -34.08
C ALA A 174 14.03 -2.65 -34.46
N SER A 175 13.45 -1.62 -35.09
CA SER A 175 14.18 -0.50 -35.70
C SER A 175 13.99 0.88 -35.05
N GLU A 176 13.19 1.02 -34.00
CA GLU A 176 13.09 2.27 -33.23
C GLU A 176 13.43 2.08 -31.73
N ASP A 177 14.67 1.69 -31.46
CA ASP A 177 15.29 1.74 -30.12
C ASP A 177 15.80 3.15 -29.73
N SER A 178 15.36 4.22 -30.41
CA SER A 178 15.91 5.56 -30.19
C SER A 178 14.87 6.68 -30.22
N ASN A 179 14.09 6.77 -29.14
CA ASN A 179 13.67 7.99 -28.42
C ASN A 179 12.38 7.71 -27.64
N SER A 180 12.53 7.25 -26.39
CA SER A 180 11.45 6.85 -25.49
C SER A 180 10.49 8.01 -25.18
N SER A 181 9.34 8.05 -25.86
CA SER A 181 8.18 8.86 -25.45
C SER A 181 7.27 8.13 -24.46
N ILE A 182 7.60 6.89 -24.11
CA ILE A 182 6.86 6.07 -23.16
C ILE A 182 7.38 6.39 -21.74
N PRO A 183 6.50 6.80 -20.81
CA PRO A 183 6.85 6.95 -19.39
C PRO A 183 7.54 5.71 -18.84
N THR A 184 8.65 5.90 -18.13
CA THR A 184 9.55 4.80 -17.78
C THR A 184 8.95 3.81 -16.78
N ASP A 185 7.99 4.26 -15.98
CA ASP A 185 7.23 3.47 -15.02
C ASP A 185 6.25 2.50 -15.69
N LEU A 186 5.71 2.82 -16.87
CA LEU A 186 4.79 1.93 -17.59
C LEU A 186 5.44 0.62 -18.04
N GLN A 187 6.78 0.55 -18.06
CA GLN A 187 7.52 -0.69 -18.29
C GLN A 187 7.27 -1.74 -17.18
N LEU A 188 6.87 -1.29 -15.99
CA LEU A 188 6.57 -2.14 -14.83
C LEU A 188 5.12 -2.64 -14.81
N LEU A 189 4.23 -1.99 -15.55
CA LEU A 189 2.79 -2.26 -15.56
C LEU A 189 2.44 -3.74 -15.82
N PRO A 190 3.02 -4.44 -16.82
CA PRO A 190 2.68 -5.85 -17.05
C PRO A 190 2.97 -6.73 -15.83
N ARG A 191 4.09 -6.48 -15.15
CA ARG A 191 4.49 -7.24 -13.97
C ARG A 191 3.61 -6.88 -12.76
N ALA A 192 3.26 -5.61 -12.60
CA ALA A 192 2.33 -5.17 -11.55
C ALA A 192 0.95 -5.83 -11.69
N ILE A 193 0.40 -5.90 -12.91
CA ILE A 193 -0.86 -6.60 -13.20
C ILE A 193 -0.72 -8.10 -12.91
N ALA A 194 0.37 -8.74 -13.34
CA ALA A 194 0.62 -10.15 -13.08
C ALA A 194 0.68 -10.46 -11.58
N LEU A 195 1.35 -9.61 -10.78
CA LEU A 195 1.39 -9.73 -9.31
C LEU A 195 0.01 -9.64 -8.68
N LEU A 196 -0.81 -8.67 -9.10
CA LEU A 196 -2.16 -8.51 -8.60
C LEU A 196 -3.11 -9.64 -9.02
N LYS A 197 -2.77 -10.39 -10.07
CA LYS A 197 -3.49 -11.61 -10.47
C LYS A 197 -2.96 -12.88 -9.80
N ALA A 198 -1.73 -12.86 -9.29
CA ALA A 198 -1.10 -14.03 -8.68
C ALA A 198 -1.93 -14.58 -7.51
N GLY A 199 -2.16 -15.89 -7.52
CA GLY A 199 -3.00 -16.57 -6.52
C GLY A 199 -2.21 -17.39 -5.49
N LYS A 200 -0.89 -17.53 -5.69
CA LYS A 200 -0.03 -18.40 -4.88
C LYS A 200 1.24 -17.68 -4.44
N PRO A 201 1.81 -18.03 -3.26
CA PRO A 201 3.06 -17.42 -2.79
C PRO A 201 4.23 -17.63 -3.74
N LEU A 202 4.37 -18.84 -4.31
CA LEU A 202 5.45 -19.18 -5.23
C LEU A 202 5.40 -18.35 -6.52
N GLU A 203 4.20 -18.20 -7.09
CA GLU A 203 3.95 -17.37 -8.28
C GLU A 203 4.27 -15.90 -7.99
N THR A 204 3.80 -15.38 -6.85
CA THR A 204 4.08 -14.02 -6.39
C THR A 204 5.59 -13.78 -6.27
N THR A 205 6.30 -14.73 -5.67
CA THR A 205 7.77 -14.66 -5.50
C THR A 205 8.48 -14.65 -6.85
N GLN A 206 8.07 -15.51 -7.80
CA GLN A 206 8.66 -15.55 -9.14
C GLN A 206 8.51 -14.22 -9.86
N ILE A 207 7.31 -13.64 -9.87
CA ILE A 207 7.07 -12.36 -10.55
C ILE A 207 7.83 -11.23 -9.83
N LEU A 208 7.88 -11.23 -8.49
CA LEU A 208 8.65 -10.23 -7.74
C LEU A 208 10.14 -10.24 -8.08
N THR A 209 10.74 -11.40 -8.38
CA THR A 209 12.15 -11.45 -8.82
C THR A 209 12.39 -10.80 -10.19
N GLU A 210 11.35 -10.63 -11.01
CA GLU A 210 11.47 -9.94 -12.31
C GLU A 210 11.61 -8.41 -12.16
N PHE A 211 11.37 -7.88 -10.95
CA PHE A 211 11.65 -6.48 -10.60
C PHE A 211 13.11 -6.27 -10.18
N ASP A 212 13.98 -7.28 -10.21
CA ASP A 212 15.39 -7.03 -9.92
C ASP A 212 16.05 -6.30 -11.11
N CYS A 213 16.21 -4.98 -10.98
CA CYS A 213 16.78 -4.10 -12.01
C CYS A 213 18.07 -3.41 -11.51
N PRO A 214 19.13 -3.32 -12.34
CA PRO A 214 20.38 -2.70 -11.94
C PRO A 214 20.26 -1.21 -11.58
N THR A 215 19.28 -0.47 -12.11
CA THR A 215 19.00 0.94 -11.73
C THR A 215 17.54 1.31 -12.02
N TRP A 216 16.86 1.93 -11.05
CA TRP A 216 15.51 2.48 -11.23
C TRP A 216 15.55 3.99 -11.44
N THR A 217 14.70 4.52 -12.32
CA THR A 217 14.41 5.97 -12.34
C THR A 217 13.58 6.36 -11.12
N ARG A 218 13.43 7.67 -10.86
CA ARG A 218 12.54 8.18 -9.81
C ARG A 218 11.11 7.69 -10.00
N GLU A 219 10.56 7.83 -11.20
CA GLU A 219 9.21 7.38 -11.57
C GLU A 219 9.02 5.88 -11.34
N GLN A 220 9.98 5.07 -11.79
CA GLN A 220 9.96 3.63 -11.57
C GLN A 220 10.02 3.28 -10.08
N SER A 221 10.80 4.03 -9.29
CA SER A 221 10.90 3.83 -7.85
C SER A 221 9.58 4.14 -7.13
N VAL A 222 8.89 5.22 -7.51
CA VAL A 222 7.56 5.55 -6.98
C VAL A 222 6.54 4.49 -7.36
N TYR A 223 6.50 4.10 -8.63
CA TYR A 223 5.56 3.10 -9.12
C TYR A 223 5.80 1.72 -8.47
N LEU A 224 7.07 1.35 -8.27
CA LEU A 224 7.43 0.15 -7.54
C LEU A 224 6.95 0.22 -6.09
N LEU A 225 7.11 1.36 -5.41
CA LEU A 225 6.60 1.56 -4.06
C LEU A 225 5.07 1.36 -3.99
N ARG A 226 4.31 1.97 -4.91
CA ARG A 226 2.86 1.74 -5.03
C ARG A 226 2.53 0.26 -5.23
N THR A 227 3.31 -0.42 -6.07
CA THR A 227 3.12 -1.85 -6.35
C THR A 227 3.35 -2.69 -5.09
N ILE A 228 4.38 -2.39 -4.29
CA ILE A 228 4.65 -3.05 -3.01
C ILE A 228 3.49 -2.83 -2.04
N ASP A 229 3.01 -1.60 -1.87
CA ASP A 229 1.89 -1.27 -0.99
C ASP A 229 0.62 -2.05 -1.38
N ARG A 230 0.33 -2.13 -2.68
CA ARG A 230 -0.82 -2.88 -3.21
C ARG A 230 -0.71 -4.38 -2.93
N ILE A 231 0.48 -4.98 -3.03
CA ILE A 231 0.66 -6.40 -2.72
C ILE A 231 0.42 -6.63 -1.23
N ILE A 232 1.00 -5.82 -0.36
CA ILE A 232 0.83 -5.98 1.09
C ILE A 232 -0.65 -5.87 1.48
N LEU A 233 -1.36 -4.90 0.90
CA LEU A 233 -2.77 -4.66 1.18
C LEU A 233 -3.70 -5.71 0.57
N LEU A 234 -3.62 -5.92 -0.75
CA LEU A 234 -4.59 -6.71 -1.51
C LEU A 234 -4.23 -8.21 -1.58
N LYS A 235 -3.00 -8.59 -1.27
CA LYS A 235 -2.53 -9.98 -1.29
C LYS A 235 -2.15 -10.51 0.10
N SER A 236 -2.60 -9.86 1.16
CA SER A 236 -2.29 -10.25 2.55
C SER A 236 -2.54 -11.74 2.85
N GLU A 237 -3.63 -12.33 2.37
CA GLU A 237 -3.94 -13.75 2.52
C GLU A 237 -2.98 -14.69 1.77
N VAL A 238 -2.50 -14.27 0.59
CA VAL A 238 -1.52 -15.05 -0.17
C VAL A 238 -0.15 -14.92 0.50
N VAL A 239 0.23 -13.72 0.91
CA VAL A 239 1.51 -13.46 1.57
C VAL A 239 1.61 -14.19 2.91
N SER A 240 0.54 -14.24 3.71
CA SER A 240 0.56 -14.88 5.04
C SER A 240 0.81 -16.41 4.98
N GLN A 241 0.44 -17.07 3.88
CA GLN A 241 0.69 -18.51 3.69
C GLN A 241 2.19 -18.83 3.73
N ASP A 242 3.02 -18.06 3.04
CA ASP A 242 4.48 -18.18 3.04
C ASP A 242 5.14 -16.80 2.92
N PRO A 243 5.26 -16.05 4.04
CA PRO A 243 5.64 -14.63 4.02
C PRO A 243 7.13 -14.42 3.74
N THR A 244 7.97 -15.35 4.19
CA THR A 244 9.43 -15.21 4.17
C THR A 244 10.01 -14.94 2.77
N PRO A 245 9.72 -15.73 1.72
CA PRO A 245 10.28 -15.48 0.39
C PRO A 245 9.79 -14.15 -0.19
N VAL A 246 8.53 -13.78 0.06
CA VAL A 246 7.93 -12.53 -0.43
C VAL A 246 8.61 -11.32 0.22
N PHE A 247 8.59 -11.23 1.55
CA PHE A 247 9.17 -10.09 2.26
C PHE A 247 10.68 -9.96 2.04
N LYS A 248 11.42 -11.07 1.89
CA LYS A 248 12.84 -11.00 1.53
C LYS A 248 13.09 -10.30 0.20
N ILE A 249 12.21 -10.46 -0.79
CA ILE A 249 12.34 -9.75 -2.07
C ILE A 249 11.91 -8.30 -1.92
N LEU A 250 10.76 -8.04 -1.25
CA LEU A 250 10.26 -6.67 -1.04
C LEU A 250 11.29 -5.80 -0.30
N ILE A 251 11.86 -6.31 0.80
CA ILE A 251 12.90 -5.61 1.57
C ILE A 251 14.11 -5.30 0.68
N LYS A 252 14.61 -6.26 -0.09
CA LYS A 252 15.72 -6.04 -1.02
C LYS A 252 15.41 -5.00 -2.09
N LEU A 253 14.19 -4.99 -2.62
CA LEU A 253 13.76 -4.00 -3.59
C LEU A 253 13.76 -2.59 -2.96
N LEU A 254 13.23 -2.44 -1.74
CA LEU A 254 13.24 -1.18 -1.00
C LEU A 254 14.67 -0.71 -0.68
N GLU A 255 15.55 -1.60 -0.19
CA GLU A 255 16.97 -1.32 0.04
C GLU A 255 17.70 -0.91 -1.25
N ALA A 256 17.35 -1.52 -2.38
CA ALA A 256 17.91 -1.17 -3.68
C ALA A 256 17.48 0.21 -4.17
N ILE A 257 16.24 0.64 -3.86
CA ILE A 257 15.78 2.00 -4.12
C ILE A 257 16.53 3.00 -3.22
N LEU A 258 16.68 2.67 -1.93
CA LEU A 258 17.35 3.50 -0.93
C LEU A 258 18.84 3.75 -1.25
N SER A 259 19.56 2.70 -1.63
CA SER A 259 21.01 2.77 -1.87
C SER A 259 21.43 3.54 -3.13
N LYS A 260 20.49 3.85 -4.03
CA LYS A 260 20.78 4.43 -5.36
C LYS A 260 20.21 5.83 -5.58
N ASN A 261 19.42 6.33 -4.64
CA ASN A 261 18.82 7.65 -4.69
C ASN A 261 19.66 8.65 -3.89
N ASP A 262 20.80 9.08 -4.47
CA ASP A 262 21.51 10.29 -4.03
C ASP A 262 20.63 11.50 -4.34
N LEU A 263 19.73 11.84 -3.42
CA LEU A 263 18.77 12.92 -3.61
C LEU A 263 19.17 14.14 -2.75
N GLU A 264 19.42 15.27 -3.41
CA GLU A 264 19.62 16.58 -2.76
C GLU A 264 18.29 17.37 -2.72
N GLY A 265 17.97 18.02 -1.59
CA GLY A 265 16.79 18.88 -1.45
C GLY A 265 15.81 18.47 -0.35
N SER A 266 14.67 19.15 -0.25
CA SER A 266 13.60 18.84 0.72
C SER A 266 12.72 17.67 0.27
N ASP A 267 12.36 17.63 -1.02
CA ASP A 267 11.59 16.53 -1.64
C ASP A 267 12.33 15.18 -1.54
N ALA A 268 13.66 15.22 -1.73
CA ALA A 268 14.58 14.13 -1.47
C ALA A 268 14.41 13.50 -0.08
N LYS A 269 14.37 14.34 0.96
CA LYS A 269 14.23 13.89 2.35
C LYS A 269 12.83 13.34 2.64
N ALA A 270 11.79 13.94 2.06
CA ALA A 270 10.42 13.46 2.19
C ALA A 270 10.29 12.05 1.59
N PHE A 271 10.82 11.84 0.38
CA PHE A 271 10.82 10.53 -0.26
C PHE A 271 11.67 9.49 0.49
N GLN A 272 12.84 9.88 0.97
CA GLN A 272 13.69 9.03 1.79
C GLN A 272 12.96 8.57 3.06
N ARG A 273 12.28 9.48 3.77
CA ARG A 273 11.48 9.13 4.95
C ARG A 273 10.34 8.17 4.62
N LEU A 274 9.66 8.39 3.49
CA LEU A 274 8.60 7.48 3.03
C LEU A 274 9.15 6.07 2.77
N LEU A 275 10.31 5.96 2.10
CA LEU A 275 10.97 4.67 1.85
C LEU A 275 11.41 3.99 3.14
N ASP A 276 12.01 4.74 4.07
CA ASP A 276 12.40 4.23 5.38
C ASP A 276 11.16 3.74 6.15
N GLN A 277 10.05 4.49 6.12
CA GLN A 277 8.81 4.07 6.77
C GLN A 277 8.28 2.77 6.16
N ARG A 278 8.30 2.64 4.83
CA ARG A 278 7.87 1.41 4.11
C ARG A 278 8.78 0.22 4.35
N LEU A 279 10.08 0.46 4.49
CA LEU A 279 11.04 -0.57 4.89
C LEU A 279 10.76 -1.05 6.32
N GLY A 280 10.50 -0.12 7.24
CA GLY A 280 10.06 -0.41 8.61
C GLY A 280 8.75 -1.21 8.63
N ASP A 281 7.76 -0.81 7.83
CA ASP A 281 6.47 -1.50 7.70
C ASP A 281 6.65 -2.94 7.19
N CYS A 282 7.53 -3.16 6.21
CA CYS A 282 7.86 -4.49 5.70
C CYS A 282 8.53 -5.38 6.75
N HIS A 283 9.49 -4.85 7.51
CA HIS A 283 10.12 -5.57 8.61
C HIS A 283 9.14 -5.89 9.74
N LEU A 284 8.29 -4.94 10.13
CA LEU A 284 7.24 -5.15 11.12
C LEU A 284 6.27 -6.24 10.66
N ALA A 285 5.71 -6.13 9.46
CA ALA A 285 4.75 -7.10 8.94
C ALA A 285 5.35 -8.52 8.83
N HIS A 286 6.59 -8.63 8.32
CA HIS A 286 7.29 -9.91 8.25
C HIS A 286 7.54 -10.51 9.63
N GLY A 287 8.06 -9.70 10.56
CA GLY A 287 8.33 -10.08 11.93
C GLY A 287 7.07 -10.55 12.67
N SER A 288 6.00 -9.77 12.58
CA SER A 288 4.70 -10.06 13.21
C SER A 288 4.05 -11.32 12.64
N LEU A 289 4.05 -11.54 11.32
CA LEU A 289 3.50 -12.77 10.74
C LEU A 289 4.26 -14.02 11.18
N LEU A 290 5.59 -13.94 11.31
CA LEU A 290 6.38 -15.04 11.86
C LEU A 290 6.09 -15.24 13.35
N ALA A 291 5.90 -14.16 14.11
CA ALA A 291 5.49 -14.21 15.51
C ALA A 291 4.13 -14.91 15.68
N GLU A 292 3.15 -14.60 14.82
CA GLU A 292 1.86 -15.28 14.78
C GLU A 292 2.02 -16.79 14.51
N LYS A 293 2.86 -17.18 13.55
CA LYS A 293 3.13 -18.60 13.27
C LYS A 293 3.80 -19.33 14.44
N LEU A 294 4.68 -18.65 15.16
CA LEU A 294 5.29 -19.19 16.39
C LEU A 294 4.25 -19.33 17.49
N GLU A 295 3.37 -18.34 17.65
CA GLU A 295 2.27 -18.40 18.60
C GLU A 295 1.36 -19.60 18.31
N GLU A 296 0.96 -19.80 17.06
CA GLU A 296 0.15 -20.95 16.64
C GLU A 296 0.84 -22.31 16.88
N LYS A 297 2.17 -22.35 16.72
CA LYS A 297 2.96 -23.56 16.90
C LYS A 297 3.17 -23.93 18.37
N TYR A 298 3.49 -22.95 19.20
CA TYR A 298 3.91 -23.16 20.59
C TYR A 298 2.79 -22.92 21.62
N TYR A 299 1.71 -22.24 21.21
CA TYR A 299 0.52 -21.95 22.02
C TYR A 299 -0.78 -22.26 21.25
N PRO A 300 -1.02 -23.52 20.84
CA PRO A 300 -2.17 -23.89 19.99
C PRO A 300 -3.54 -23.82 20.68
N GLU A 301 -3.58 -23.76 22.02
CA GLU A 301 -4.80 -23.77 22.84
C GLU A 301 -4.86 -22.54 23.73
N GLN A 302 -5.56 -21.49 23.28
CA GLN A 302 -6.09 -20.44 24.15
C GLN A 302 -7.60 -20.32 23.89
N ASP A 303 -8.34 -21.42 24.10
CA ASP A 303 -9.78 -21.33 24.33
C ASP A 303 -9.99 -20.79 25.76
N GLU A 304 -10.91 -19.83 25.89
CA GLU A 304 -11.11 -18.89 27.02
C GLU A 304 -11.31 -19.50 28.43
N GLU A 305 -11.26 -20.83 28.62
CA GLU A 305 -11.68 -21.49 29.87
C GLU A 305 -10.56 -22.10 30.73
N GLN A 306 -9.28 -21.91 30.42
CA GLN A 306 -8.18 -22.35 31.31
C GLN A 306 -7.35 -21.20 31.87
N SER A 307 -8.01 -20.24 32.52
CA SER A 307 -7.36 -19.24 33.36
C SER A 307 -7.15 -19.77 34.78
N THR A 308 -6.27 -20.76 34.96
CA THR A 308 -5.68 -21.01 36.29
C THR A 308 -4.35 -21.75 36.13
N GLU A 309 -3.24 -21.04 36.41
CA GLU A 309 -1.92 -21.56 36.82
C GLU A 309 -0.86 -21.95 35.77
N ALA A 310 -1.10 -21.83 34.46
CA ALA A 310 -0.07 -22.08 33.43
C ALA A 310 0.53 -20.82 32.76
N GLU A 311 0.55 -19.66 33.45
CA GLU A 311 0.80 -18.35 32.81
C GLU A 311 2.29 -17.92 32.62
N ASP A 312 3.30 -18.69 33.03
CA ASP A 312 4.69 -18.17 33.07
C ASP A 312 5.78 -18.96 32.32
N GLU A 313 5.49 -20.10 31.70
CA GLU A 313 6.54 -20.82 30.95
C GLU A 313 6.63 -20.33 29.49
N PHE A 314 7.70 -19.59 29.21
CA PHE A 314 8.08 -19.25 27.83
C PHE A 314 8.43 -20.53 27.09
N ALA A 315 7.58 -20.92 26.14
CA ALA A 315 7.61 -22.23 25.48
C ALA A 315 8.21 -22.19 24.07
N ILE A 316 8.48 -21.00 23.53
CA ILE A 316 9.04 -20.84 22.18
C ILE A 316 10.49 -21.32 22.16
N ASP A 317 10.82 -22.20 21.21
CA ASP A 317 12.21 -22.61 20.98
C ASP A 317 13.00 -21.46 20.36
N ILE A 318 13.99 -20.95 21.10
CA ILE A 318 14.85 -19.85 20.64
C ILE A 318 15.76 -20.24 19.46
N GLN A 319 15.90 -21.52 19.15
CA GLN A 319 16.61 -22.02 17.98
C GLN A 319 15.70 -22.19 16.75
N ASP A 320 14.39 -21.95 16.89
CA ASP A 320 13.47 -21.98 15.74
C ASP A 320 13.90 -20.93 14.70
N PRO A 321 14.10 -21.30 13.43
CA PRO A 321 14.45 -20.33 12.38
C PRO A 321 13.45 -19.16 12.26
N ASN A 322 12.16 -19.40 12.49
CA ASN A 322 11.14 -18.36 12.47
C ASN A 322 11.27 -17.42 13.66
N TYR A 323 11.70 -17.92 14.82
CA TYR A 323 11.98 -17.10 16.00
C TYR A 323 13.12 -16.12 15.75
N ILE A 324 14.25 -16.66 15.28
CA ILE A 324 15.45 -15.87 14.97
C ILE A 324 15.11 -14.81 13.92
N LEU A 325 14.44 -15.21 12.84
CA LEU A 325 14.09 -14.31 11.74
C LEU A 325 13.04 -13.27 12.15
N SER A 326 12.05 -13.64 12.96
CA SER A 326 11.03 -12.72 13.47
C SER A 326 11.67 -11.62 14.31
N LEU A 327 12.51 -12.00 15.29
CA LEU A 327 13.21 -11.03 16.13
C LEU A 327 14.16 -10.13 15.34
N ASP A 328 14.90 -10.68 14.37
CA ASP A 328 15.81 -9.89 13.53
C ASP A 328 15.02 -8.80 12.77
N ASN A 329 13.92 -9.17 12.13
CA ASN A 329 13.07 -8.21 11.41
C ASN A 329 12.47 -7.16 12.36
N LEU A 330 11.92 -7.57 13.51
CA LEU A 330 11.35 -6.61 14.46
C LEU A 330 12.39 -5.64 15.03
N LYS A 331 13.63 -6.10 15.25
CA LYS A 331 14.73 -5.23 15.68
C LYS A 331 15.15 -4.23 14.61
N GLN A 332 15.11 -4.61 13.34
CA GLN A 332 15.30 -3.67 12.23
C GLN A 332 14.17 -2.63 12.20
N ALA A 333 12.91 -3.06 12.38
CA ALA A 333 11.77 -2.16 12.46
C ALA A 333 11.88 -1.17 13.64
N ASP A 334 12.28 -1.61 14.84
CA ASP A 334 12.52 -0.72 16.00
C ASP A 334 13.58 0.33 15.65
N THR A 335 14.70 -0.10 15.05
CA THR A 335 15.79 0.80 14.65
C THR A 335 15.30 1.86 13.66
N ILE A 336 14.54 1.46 12.65
CA ILE A 336 14.02 2.35 11.60
C ILE A 336 12.99 3.33 12.19
N PHE A 337 11.97 2.84 12.90
CA PHE A 337 10.91 3.70 13.44
C PHE A 337 11.43 4.63 14.53
N SER A 338 12.34 4.17 15.39
CA SER A 338 12.98 5.03 16.39
C SER A 338 13.73 6.18 15.73
N LYS A 339 14.52 5.91 14.67
CA LYS A 339 15.22 6.94 13.92
C LYS A 339 14.25 7.91 13.21
N LEU A 340 13.20 7.39 12.59
CA LEU A 340 12.18 8.22 11.96
C LEU A 340 11.50 9.16 12.97
N LEU A 341 11.23 8.72 14.20
CA LEU A 341 10.66 9.59 15.24
C LEU A 341 11.60 10.70 15.70
N GLU A 342 12.92 10.46 15.68
CA GLU A 342 13.92 11.50 15.96
C GLU A 342 13.97 12.57 14.85
N ASP A 343 13.71 12.16 13.61
CA ASP A 343 13.81 12.99 12.40
C ASP A 343 12.51 13.73 12.03
N VAL A 344 11.36 13.38 12.62
CA VAL A 344 10.03 13.95 12.31
C VAL A 344 9.70 15.14 13.23
N ASP A 345 9.19 16.22 12.64
CA ASP A 345 8.77 17.41 13.38
C ASP A 345 7.66 17.08 14.39
N GLU A 346 7.73 17.70 15.58
CA GLU A 346 6.84 17.36 16.70
C GLU A 346 5.34 17.61 16.43
N THR A 347 5.02 18.42 15.43
CA THR A 347 3.64 18.78 15.06
C THR A 347 3.12 18.01 13.84
N SER A 348 3.87 17.03 13.33
CA SER A 348 3.46 16.23 12.18
C SER A 348 2.49 15.13 12.61
N ASP A 349 1.35 15.02 11.94
CA ASP A 349 0.39 13.93 12.15
C ASP A 349 1.03 12.54 11.89
N SER A 350 2.06 12.49 11.05
CA SER A 350 2.85 11.26 10.80
C SER A 350 3.60 10.76 12.03
N LYS A 351 3.85 11.61 13.04
CA LYS A 351 4.59 11.24 14.25
C LYS A 351 3.81 10.24 15.08
N ASP A 352 2.50 10.45 15.23
CA ASP A 352 1.63 9.56 16.02
C ASP A 352 1.46 8.19 15.33
N GLU A 353 1.40 8.16 14.00
CA GLU A 353 1.38 6.92 13.23
C GLU A 353 2.68 6.12 13.42
N ILE A 354 3.84 6.77 13.25
CA ILE A 354 5.15 6.13 13.43
C ILE A 354 5.33 5.67 14.89
N LYS A 355 4.86 6.45 15.86
CA LYS A 355 4.89 6.07 17.28
C LYS A 355 4.04 4.84 17.55
N THR A 356 2.84 4.78 16.97
CA THR A 356 1.97 3.61 17.06
C THR A 356 2.64 2.35 16.49
N LYS A 357 3.31 2.48 15.34
CA LYS A 357 4.07 1.39 14.70
C LYS A 357 5.29 0.95 15.54
N LEU A 358 5.99 1.90 16.15
CA LEU A 358 7.08 1.59 17.08
C LEU A 358 6.55 0.84 18.31
N ASP A 359 5.47 1.31 18.93
CA ASP A 359 4.87 0.66 20.10
C ASP A 359 4.41 -0.74 19.76
N GLU A 360 3.78 -0.94 18.60
CA GLU A 360 3.44 -2.27 18.09
C GLU A 360 4.68 -3.18 17.94
N THR A 361 5.75 -2.65 17.38
CA THR A 361 7.01 -3.37 17.20
C THR A 361 7.58 -3.82 18.55
N LEU A 362 7.70 -2.90 19.51
CA LEU A 362 8.25 -3.16 20.84
C LEU A 362 7.44 -4.18 21.62
N LEU A 363 6.11 -4.10 21.55
CA LEU A 363 5.22 -5.08 22.17
C LEU A 363 5.40 -6.47 21.56
N THR A 364 5.52 -6.56 20.23
CA THR A 364 5.72 -7.84 19.55
C THR A 364 7.08 -8.45 19.91
N ILE A 365 8.16 -7.64 20.00
CA ILE A 365 9.46 -8.11 20.49
C ILE A 365 9.33 -8.61 21.93
N GLY A 366 8.73 -7.82 22.82
CA GLY A 366 8.54 -8.20 24.23
C GLY A 366 7.79 -9.53 24.38
N ASN A 367 6.78 -9.76 23.54
CA ASN A 367 6.01 -11.01 23.51
C ASN A 367 6.78 -12.23 23.00
N LEU A 368 7.90 -12.02 22.31
CA LEU A 368 8.83 -13.06 21.86
C LEU A 368 10.02 -13.24 22.80
N LEU A 369 10.21 -12.40 23.81
CA LEU A 369 11.29 -12.57 24.76
C LEU A 369 10.85 -13.40 25.98
N PRO A 370 11.74 -14.27 26.51
CA PRO A 370 11.49 -14.89 27.80
C PRO A 370 11.34 -13.82 28.90
N PRO A 371 10.64 -14.11 30.01
CA PRO A 371 10.55 -13.21 31.15
C PRO A 371 11.94 -12.74 31.61
N GLY A 372 12.14 -11.43 31.70
CA GLY A 372 13.42 -10.83 32.03
C GLY A 372 13.43 -9.31 31.87
N PRO A 373 14.52 -8.65 32.28
CA PRO A 373 14.62 -7.19 32.29
C PRO A 373 14.49 -6.57 30.89
N GLU A 374 15.01 -7.24 29.84
CA GLU A 374 14.89 -6.76 28.45
C GLU A 374 13.43 -6.69 28.00
N ARG A 375 12.60 -7.67 28.37
CA ARG A 375 11.16 -7.65 28.08
C ARG A 375 10.45 -6.51 28.79
N GLU A 376 10.74 -6.32 30.08
CA GLU A 376 10.12 -5.26 30.89
C GLU A 376 10.48 -3.87 30.35
N GLU A 377 11.73 -3.66 29.92
CA GLU A 377 12.17 -2.41 29.31
C GLU A 377 11.39 -2.10 28.01
N LEU A 378 11.14 -3.10 27.17
CA LEU A 378 10.36 -2.93 25.93
C LEU A 378 8.90 -2.54 26.21
N TYR A 379 8.27 -3.17 27.20
CA TYR A 379 6.90 -2.81 27.60
C TYR A 379 6.83 -1.38 28.15
N LEU A 380 7.82 -0.97 28.95
CA LEU A 380 7.92 0.41 29.42
C LEU A 380 8.10 1.40 28.26
N ARG A 381 8.97 1.11 27.29
CA ARG A 381 9.17 1.95 26.09
C ARG A 381 7.88 2.05 25.25
N ALA A 382 7.08 0.99 25.21
CA ALA A 382 5.78 0.94 24.53
C ALA A 382 4.62 1.59 25.33
N GLY A 383 4.90 2.17 26.49
CA GLY A 383 3.89 2.87 27.31
C GLY A 383 3.06 1.96 28.22
N LEU A 384 3.39 0.66 28.33
CA LEU A 384 2.81 -0.25 29.32
C LEU A 384 3.55 -0.09 30.66
N GLY A 385 3.41 1.09 31.27
CA GLY A 385 3.88 1.36 32.63
C GLY A 385 3.02 0.63 33.67
N CYS A 386 3.64 0.17 34.76
CA CYS A 386 2.90 -0.22 35.96
C CYS A 386 1.98 0.93 36.37
N ASP A 387 0.69 0.64 36.57
CA ASP A 387 -0.20 1.55 37.27
C ASP A 387 0.53 2.07 38.51
N ASP A 388 0.59 3.40 38.63
CA ASP A 388 0.96 4.07 39.87
C ASP A 388 -0.07 3.68 40.94
N GLU A 389 0.11 2.51 41.57
CA GLU A 389 -0.52 2.10 42.83
C GLU A 389 -0.05 2.96 44.02
N ASN A 390 0.55 4.14 43.77
CA ASN A 390 0.93 5.12 44.78
C ASN A 390 0.16 6.45 44.67
N LYS A 391 -1.14 6.39 44.33
CA LYS A 391 -2.11 7.40 44.80
C LYS A 391 -2.82 6.95 46.09
N ASN A 392 -2.08 6.42 47.06
CA ASN A 392 -2.48 6.44 48.46
C ASN A 392 -1.91 7.70 49.13
N GLY A 393 -2.43 8.86 48.73
CA GLY A 393 -2.31 10.12 49.46
C GLY A 393 -3.48 10.26 50.42
N ASN A 394 -3.51 9.41 51.43
CA ASN A 394 -4.47 9.44 52.53
C ASN A 394 -4.09 10.59 53.48
N ASP A 395 -4.46 11.83 53.14
CA ASP A 395 -4.32 13.01 54.00
C ASP A 395 -5.62 13.82 53.98
N GLN A 396 -6.67 13.25 54.58
CA GLN A 396 -7.75 14.04 55.16
C GLN A 396 -8.19 13.44 56.51
N GLN A 397 -8.10 14.30 57.53
CA GLN A 397 -8.76 14.25 58.83
C GLN A 397 -8.09 13.43 59.96
N LEU A 398 -7.04 14.02 60.51
CA LEU A 398 -6.90 14.14 61.97
C LEU A 398 -6.82 15.62 62.33
N GLU A 399 -7.96 16.23 62.64
CA GLU A 399 -8.00 17.40 63.50
C GLU A 399 -9.17 17.26 64.49
N SER A 400 -8.78 17.29 65.76
CA SER A 400 -9.52 17.79 66.94
C SER A 400 -10.74 17.02 67.46
#